data_AF-A0A3R7UZ64-F1
#
_entry.id   AF-A0A3R7UZ64-F1
#
_cell.length_a   1.000
_cell.length_b   1.000
_cell.length_c   1.000
_cell.angle_alpha   90.00
_cell.angle_beta   90.00
_cell.angle_gamma   90.00
#
_symmetry.space_group_name_H-M   'P 1'
#
loop_
_entity.id
_entity.type
_entity.pdbx_description
1 polymer ?
#
loop_
_entity_poly.entity_id
_entity_poly.type
_entity_poly.pdbx_seq_one_letter_code
_entity_poly.pdbx_strand_id
1 'polypeptide(L)'
;MHPIPRLAPLLFLWFTLLPFNVAAQPCTSPTFGGHTYDVVQIGDQCWYAENSRYLPQVNNNHSTNSPRYYVQGYTGTNLSDAMAHANYSTYGVMYNFAAVQTAVCPTGWNVPSADDWNELSTFLGDNAGQQLKADGNVWGGSAGPGLSGTDGFYALPHGRNLDGGGASGVGILGWFASSTVDSGNNQRSMQVRLKNDDVNILVNSQFKKNGVALRCVTAASAASVPGCIDNSACNYDAAANSDDGSCTYATTWYADADGDGLGDASDSQSSCTQPAGYVADNSDNCDDLAALNYALTPAEPCAYACDELDAPLTYTGIALSSAATGPAVADGAVNLTFSGGYGSMTVHFTSGTPHTIGTHSFTLAASLTAIPQGHWSTYVVDEAGCDGRCDGCGSSARVTLDVVVPHDRCD
;
A
#
# COMPACT_ATOMS: atom_id res chain seq x y z
N MET A 1 -15.92 7.02 -59.86
CA MET A 1 -16.49 7.12 -58.49
C MET A 1 -16.15 5.83 -57.77
N HIS A 2 -15.12 5.85 -56.92
CA HIS A 2 -14.72 4.70 -56.10
C HIS A 2 -15.50 4.74 -54.77
N PRO A 3 -15.98 3.61 -54.23
CA PRO A 3 -16.60 3.58 -52.92
C PRO A 3 -15.53 3.63 -51.82
N ILE A 4 -15.71 4.54 -50.86
CA ILE A 4 -14.89 4.71 -49.67
C ILE A 4 -15.31 3.63 -48.64
N PRO A 5 -14.38 2.87 -48.01
CA PRO A 5 -14.74 1.91 -46.97
C PRO A 5 -15.09 2.64 -45.66
N ARG A 6 -16.18 2.22 -45.02
CA ARG A 6 -16.63 2.71 -43.71
C ARG A 6 -15.73 2.17 -42.60
N LEU A 7 -15.12 3.07 -41.82
CA LEU A 7 -14.43 2.75 -40.57
C LEU A 7 -15.43 2.24 -39.52
N ALA A 8 -15.07 1.15 -38.83
CA ALA A 8 -15.78 0.63 -37.66
C ALA A 8 -15.61 1.60 -36.46
N PRO A 9 -16.63 1.75 -35.59
CA PRO A 9 -16.53 2.62 -34.44
C PRO A 9 -15.63 1.99 -33.37
N LEU A 10 -14.59 2.73 -32.95
CA LEU A 10 -13.79 2.43 -31.78
C LEU A 10 -14.69 2.45 -30.53
N LEU A 11 -14.84 1.28 -29.90
CA LEU A 11 -15.55 1.11 -28.65
C LEU A 11 -14.70 1.76 -27.54
N PHE A 12 -15.04 3.00 -27.15
CA PHE A 12 -14.47 3.64 -25.96
C PHE A 12 -14.97 2.89 -24.73
N LEU A 13 -14.13 2.01 -24.18
CA LEU A 13 -14.29 1.46 -22.84
C LEU A 13 -14.18 2.62 -21.85
N TRP A 14 -15.32 3.14 -21.39
CA TRP A 14 -15.37 3.96 -20.20
C TRP A 14 -14.93 3.07 -19.03
N PHE A 15 -13.69 3.23 -18.58
CA PHE A 15 -13.29 2.80 -17.25
C PHE A 15 -14.14 3.61 -16.28
N THR A 16 -15.22 3.01 -15.77
CA THR A 16 -15.85 3.51 -14.55
C THR A 16 -14.82 3.32 -13.45
N LEU A 17 -14.11 4.39 -13.10
CA LEU A 17 -13.38 4.49 -11.85
C LEU A 17 -14.35 4.11 -10.74
N LEU A 18 -14.22 2.88 -10.22
CA LEU A 18 -14.77 2.55 -8.92
C LEU A 18 -14.14 3.55 -7.94
N PRO A 19 -14.93 4.26 -7.13
CA PRO A 19 -14.35 5.18 -6.17
C PRO A 19 -13.44 4.38 -5.25
N PHE A 20 -12.13 4.68 -5.32
CA PHE A 20 -11.15 4.24 -4.35
C PHE A 20 -11.68 4.63 -2.97
N ASN A 21 -12.00 3.62 -2.17
CA ASN A 21 -12.46 3.81 -0.81
C ASN A 21 -11.23 4.07 0.06
N VAL A 22 -10.72 5.30 0.04
CA VAL A 22 -9.69 5.75 0.98
C VAL A 22 -10.36 5.91 2.35
N ALA A 23 -9.82 5.21 3.35
CA ALA A 23 -10.27 5.30 4.72
C ALA A 23 -10.02 6.72 5.29
N ALA A 24 -11.11 7.46 5.47
CA ALA A 24 -11.34 8.54 6.43
C ALA A 24 -10.15 9.36 6.99
N GLN A 25 -10.10 10.65 6.63
CA GLN A 25 -10.17 11.71 7.65
C GLN A 25 -11.27 12.72 7.26
N PRO A 26 -12.57 12.35 7.38
CA PRO A 26 -13.62 13.35 7.43
C PRO A 26 -13.39 14.19 8.69
N CYS A 27 -13.86 15.44 8.65
CA CYS A 27 -13.82 16.37 9.77
C CYS A 27 -13.88 15.70 11.15
N THR A 28 -12.90 15.97 12.01
CA THR A 28 -12.85 15.40 13.36
C THR A 28 -13.66 16.23 14.33
N SER A 29 -14.62 15.62 15.03
CA SER A 29 -15.42 16.28 16.07
C SER A 29 -14.55 16.87 17.18
N PRO A 30 -14.54 18.19 17.38
CA PRO A 30 -13.78 18.80 18.46
C PRO A 30 -14.59 18.82 19.76
N THR A 31 -13.87 18.80 20.88
CA THR A 31 -14.46 19.06 22.20
C THR A 31 -14.06 20.45 22.68
N PHE A 32 -15.04 21.29 22.98
CA PHE A 32 -14.81 22.67 23.43
C PHE A 32 -15.87 23.10 24.44
N GLY A 33 -15.45 23.70 25.55
CA GLY A 33 -16.37 24.15 26.60
C GLY A 33 -17.15 23.03 27.28
N GLY A 34 -16.60 21.81 27.31
CA GLY A 34 -17.26 20.63 27.89
C GLY A 34 -18.30 19.96 26.98
N HIS A 35 -18.41 20.39 25.72
CA HIS A 35 -19.31 19.81 24.72
C HIS A 35 -18.51 19.29 23.53
N THR A 36 -18.87 18.11 23.02
CA THR A 36 -18.32 17.55 21.77
C THR A 36 -19.27 17.91 20.64
N TYR A 37 -18.76 18.59 19.63
CA TYR A 37 -19.56 19.07 18.50
C TYR A 37 -19.53 18.08 17.36
N ASP A 38 -20.70 17.79 16.82
CA ASP A 38 -20.81 17.14 15.52
C ASP A 38 -20.32 18.10 14.43
N VAL A 39 -19.71 17.53 13.40
CA VAL A 39 -19.08 18.27 12.31
C VAL A 39 -19.49 17.69 10.98
N VAL A 40 -19.54 18.56 9.97
CA VAL A 40 -19.81 18.15 8.60
C VAL A 40 -18.81 18.78 7.65
N GLN A 41 -18.40 17.99 6.66
CA GLN A 41 -17.59 18.47 5.56
C GLN A 41 -18.48 18.99 4.44
N ILE A 42 -18.24 20.22 4.00
CA ILE A 42 -18.89 20.81 2.84
C ILE A 42 -17.77 21.39 1.97
N GLY A 43 -17.49 20.73 0.85
CA GLY A 43 -16.30 21.00 0.04
C GLY A 43 -15.01 20.78 0.84
N ASP A 44 -14.13 21.76 0.79
CA ASP A 44 -12.84 21.76 1.49
C ASP A 44 -12.93 22.37 2.89
N GLN A 45 -14.15 22.57 3.41
CA GLN A 45 -14.39 23.15 4.72
C GLN A 45 -15.10 22.18 5.66
N CYS A 46 -14.62 22.11 6.89
CA CYS A 46 -15.25 21.43 8.01
C CYS A 46 -16.01 22.43 8.88
N TRP A 47 -17.30 22.22 9.02
CA TRP A 47 -18.20 23.09 9.77
C TRP A 47 -18.78 22.39 10.99
N TYR A 48 -19.00 23.14 12.07
CA TYR A 48 -19.90 22.66 13.12
C TYR A 48 -21.30 22.39 12.54
N ALA A 49 -21.82 21.18 12.79
CA ALA A 49 -23.17 20.76 12.40
C ALA A 49 -24.26 21.37 13.30
N GLU A 50 -23.89 21.92 14.45
CA GLU A 50 -24.77 22.64 15.37
C GLU A 50 -24.17 23.98 15.82
N ASN A 51 -25.00 24.86 16.39
CA ASN A 51 -24.51 26.14 16.91
C ASN A 51 -23.65 25.92 18.17
N SER A 52 -22.60 26.74 18.35
CA SER A 52 -21.75 26.71 19.53
C SER A 52 -22.55 26.87 20.83
N ARG A 53 -22.21 26.06 21.83
CA ARG A 53 -22.81 26.04 23.17
C ARG A 53 -21.89 26.65 24.23
N TYR A 54 -20.72 27.13 23.83
CA TYR A 54 -19.75 27.72 24.75
C TYR A 54 -20.31 28.99 25.41
N LEU A 55 -20.65 28.90 26.70
CA LEU A 55 -21.29 29.96 27.46
C LEU A 55 -20.46 30.26 28.73
N PRO A 56 -19.44 31.14 28.67
CA PRO A 56 -18.63 31.48 29.83
C PRO A 56 -19.34 32.45 30.81
N GLN A 57 -20.32 33.20 30.31
CA GLN A 57 -21.17 34.12 31.06
C GLN A 57 -22.47 34.32 30.29
N VAL A 58 -23.47 34.96 30.89
CA VAL A 58 -24.69 35.36 30.19
C VAL A 58 -25.01 36.81 30.54
N ASN A 59 -25.42 37.58 29.53
CA ASN A 59 -25.65 39.02 29.67
C ASN A 59 -27.08 39.37 29.29
N ASN A 60 -27.65 40.34 29.99
CA ASN A 60 -28.97 40.91 29.73
C ASN A 60 -28.89 42.33 29.13
N ASN A 61 -27.69 42.75 28.75
CA ASN A 61 -27.40 44.03 28.12
C ASN A 61 -26.52 43.85 26.89
N HIS A 62 -26.54 44.84 26.01
CA HIS A 62 -25.76 44.85 24.78
C HIS A 62 -24.47 45.64 24.95
N SER A 63 -23.49 45.32 24.12
CA SER A 63 -22.25 46.09 24.00
C SER A 63 -21.70 45.90 22.60
N THR A 64 -21.04 46.93 22.08
CA THR A 64 -20.27 46.85 20.83
C THR A 64 -18.83 46.37 21.10
N ASN A 65 -18.31 46.65 22.29
CA ASN A 65 -16.87 46.57 22.59
C ASN A 65 -16.52 45.55 23.66
N SER A 66 -17.52 45.08 24.42
CA SER A 66 -17.34 44.05 25.45
C SER A 66 -17.98 42.76 24.96
N PRO A 67 -17.35 41.59 25.14
CA PRO A 67 -17.97 40.31 24.83
C PRO A 67 -19.32 40.16 25.53
N ARG A 68 -20.34 39.77 24.77
CA ARG A 68 -21.69 39.48 25.25
C ARG A 68 -22.18 38.15 24.71
N TYR A 69 -22.86 37.42 25.58
CA TYR A 69 -23.37 36.08 25.31
C TYR A 69 -24.83 36.00 25.74
N TYR A 70 -25.66 35.40 24.89
CA TYR A 70 -27.10 35.35 25.09
C TYR A 70 -27.62 33.94 24.84
N VAL A 71 -28.65 33.56 25.59
CA VAL A 71 -29.47 32.39 25.30
C VAL A 71 -30.82 32.90 24.81
N GLN A 72 -31.33 32.35 23.71
CA GLN A 72 -32.52 32.90 23.08
C GLN A 72 -33.73 32.83 24.01
N GLY A 73 -34.39 33.98 24.23
CA GLY A 73 -35.54 34.09 25.15
C GLY A 73 -35.20 34.17 26.64
N TYR A 74 -33.93 34.04 27.03
CA TYR A 74 -33.50 34.19 28.42
C TYR A 74 -32.97 35.61 28.69
N THR A 75 -33.48 36.25 29.74
CA THR A 75 -33.14 37.65 30.10
C THR A 75 -32.42 37.79 31.44
N GLY A 76 -32.12 36.68 32.11
CA GLY A 76 -31.42 36.66 33.38
C GLY A 76 -29.89 36.80 33.21
N THR A 77 -29.19 36.79 34.34
CA THR A 77 -27.72 36.82 34.41
C THR A 77 -27.13 35.57 35.09
N ASN A 78 -27.97 34.65 35.56
CA ASN A 78 -27.55 33.40 36.17
C ASN A 78 -27.16 32.39 35.08
N LEU A 79 -25.95 31.84 35.17
CA LEU A 79 -25.40 30.92 34.17
C LEU A 79 -26.09 29.56 34.17
N SER A 80 -26.38 29.01 35.35
CA SER A 80 -27.03 27.71 35.50
C SER A 80 -28.45 27.74 34.93
N ASP A 81 -29.20 28.81 35.22
CA ASP A 81 -30.55 28.99 34.69
C ASP A 81 -30.54 29.16 33.17
N ALA A 82 -29.52 29.84 32.63
CA ALA A 82 -29.34 29.99 31.19
C ALA A 82 -29.05 28.64 30.51
N MET A 83 -28.16 27.82 31.08
CA MET A 83 -27.82 26.49 30.56
C MET A 83 -28.99 25.49 30.67
N ALA A 84 -29.83 25.64 31.70
CA ALA A 84 -31.04 24.84 31.87
C ALA A 84 -32.21 25.27 30.95
N HIS A 85 -32.12 26.44 30.32
CA HIS A 85 -33.17 26.96 29.46
C HIS A 85 -33.31 26.12 28.17
N ALA A 86 -34.55 25.81 27.76
CA ALA A 86 -34.80 24.94 26.60
C ALA A 86 -34.08 25.40 25.32
N ASN A 87 -34.10 26.70 25.05
CA ASN A 87 -33.45 27.27 23.87
C ASN A 87 -31.92 27.22 23.89
N TYR A 88 -31.27 27.05 25.06
CA TYR A 88 -29.83 26.77 25.09
C TYR A 88 -29.56 25.43 24.41
N SER A 89 -30.38 24.42 24.74
CA SER A 89 -30.24 23.09 24.15
C SER A 89 -30.67 23.02 22.68
N THR A 90 -31.66 23.82 22.28
CA THR A 90 -32.19 23.84 20.90
C THR A 90 -31.36 24.71 19.96
N TYR A 91 -30.96 25.91 20.38
CA TYR A 91 -30.37 26.91 19.49
C TYR A 91 -28.91 27.25 19.80
N GLY A 92 -28.36 26.74 20.90
CA GLY A 92 -27.03 27.11 21.37
C GLY A 92 -26.97 28.54 21.90
N VAL A 93 -25.78 29.14 21.80
CA VAL A 93 -25.47 30.46 22.33
C VAL A 93 -25.35 31.47 21.19
N MET A 94 -25.73 32.71 21.50
CA MET A 94 -25.60 33.84 20.59
C MET A 94 -24.53 34.80 21.10
N TYR A 95 -23.70 35.29 20.19
CA TYR A 95 -22.50 36.06 20.48
C TYR A 95 -22.60 37.43 19.79
N ASN A 96 -22.20 38.49 20.48
CA ASN A 96 -21.92 39.75 19.80
C ASN A 96 -20.55 39.70 19.11
N PHE A 97 -20.25 40.69 18.26
CA PHE A 97 -18.98 40.70 17.52
C PHE A 97 -17.77 40.77 18.46
N ALA A 98 -17.83 41.48 19.59
CA ALA A 98 -16.71 41.49 20.52
C ALA A 98 -16.42 40.09 21.10
N ALA A 99 -17.44 39.25 21.32
CA ALA A 99 -17.26 37.88 21.77
C ALA A 99 -16.70 36.98 20.65
N VAL A 100 -17.13 37.15 19.40
CA VAL A 100 -16.62 36.32 18.29
C VAL A 100 -15.15 36.58 17.97
N GLN A 101 -14.62 37.74 18.34
CA GLN A 101 -13.19 38.03 18.23
C GLN A 101 -12.34 37.46 19.39
N THR A 102 -12.96 36.72 20.32
CA THR A 102 -12.24 36.02 21.40
C THR A 102 -12.08 34.53 21.06
N ALA A 103 -11.40 33.77 21.93
CA ALA A 103 -11.25 32.32 21.77
C ALA A 103 -12.58 31.59 22.05
N VAL A 104 -13.50 31.63 21.07
CA VAL A 104 -14.82 30.96 21.11
C VAL A 104 -14.89 29.72 20.22
N CYS A 105 -13.79 29.38 19.56
CA CYS A 105 -13.57 28.14 18.82
C CYS A 105 -12.34 27.41 19.38
N PRO A 106 -12.31 26.07 19.34
CA PRO A 106 -11.16 25.28 19.80
C PRO A 106 -9.92 25.51 18.94
N THR A 107 -8.74 25.15 19.45
CA THR A 107 -7.49 25.19 18.69
C THR A 107 -7.62 24.39 17.39
N GLY A 108 -7.15 24.96 16.28
CA GLY A 108 -7.30 24.38 14.94
C GLY A 108 -8.64 24.68 14.27
N TRP A 109 -9.54 25.39 14.95
CA TRP A 109 -10.82 25.87 14.41
C TRP A 109 -10.92 27.39 14.53
N ASN A 110 -11.62 28.01 13.59
CA ASN A 110 -11.75 29.45 13.48
C ASN A 110 -13.22 29.89 13.54
N VAL A 111 -13.44 31.14 13.95
CA VAL A 111 -14.70 31.83 13.67
C VAL A 111 -14.73 32.14 12.17
N PRO A 112 -15.77 31.71 11.43
CA PRO A 112 -15.83 31.87 9.98
C PRO A 112 -15.78 33.36 9.62
N SER A 113 -15.02 33.68 8.59
CA SER A 113 -15.00 34.97 7.92
C SER A 113 -16.13 35.05 6.89
N ALA A 114 -16.36 36.24 6.32
CA ALA A 114 -17.27 36.40 5.20
C ALA A 114 -16.83 35.58 3.98
N ASP A 115 -15.51 35.40 3.79
CA ASP A 115 -14.96 34.61 2.69
C ASP A 115 -15.23 33.12 2.89
N ASP A 116 -15.15 32.60 4.11
CA ASP A 116 -15.50 31.21 4.41
C ASP A 116 -16.97 30.91 4.05
N TRP A 117 -17.88 31.85 4.36
CA TRP A 117 -19.29 31.73 3.99
C TRP A 117 -19.53 31.87 2.47
N ASN A 118 -18.73 32.69 1.78
CA ASN A 118 -18.80 32.82 0.32
C ASN A 118 -18.28 31.56 -0.38
N GLU A 119 -17.22 30.94 0.14
CA GLU A 119 -16.69 29.66 -0.32
C GLU A 119 -17.74 28.55 -0.15
N LEU A 120 -18.34 28.44 1.04
CA LEU A 120 -19.46 27.52 1.30
C LEU A 120 -20.61 27.73 0.30
N SER A 121 -21.02 28.98 0.09
CA SER A 121 -22.09 29.30 -0.87
C SER A 121 -21.71 28.94 -2.30
N THR A 122 -20.44 29.10 -2.68
CA THR A 122 -19.93 28.79 -4.02
C THR A 122 -19.90 27.29 -4.25
N PHE A 123 -19.47 26.52 -3.26
CA PHE A 123 -19.45 25.06 -3.32
C PHE A 123 -20.86 24.48 -3.48
N LEU A 124 -21.83 24.99 -2.71
CA LEU A 124 -23.22 24.53 -2.76
C LEU A 124 -23.96 24.95 -4.04
N GLY A 125 -23.53 26.03 -4.69
CA GLY A 125 -24.14 26.54 -5.91
C GLY A 125 -25.56 27.06 -5.71
N ASP A 126 -26.47 26.66 -6.60
CA ASP A 126 -27.85 27.16 -6.61
C ASP A 126 -28.60 26.79 -5.33
N ASN A 127 -29.36 27.76 -4.80
CA ASN A 127 -30.18 27.57 -3.60
C ASN A 127 -29.37 27.15 -2.35
N ALA A 128 -28.09 27.54 -2.24
CA ALA A 128 -27.21 27.21 -1.12
C ALA A 128 -27.86 27.45 0.26
N GLY A 129 -28.60 28.56 0.42
CA GLY A 129 -29.27 28.87 1.68
C GLY A 129 -30.42 27.94 2.00
N GLN A 130 -31.07 27.34 0.99
CA GLN A 130 -32.09 26.32 1.17
C GLN A 130 -31.48 24.98 1.59
N GLN A 131 -30.34 24.59 1.00
CA GLN A 131 -29.62 23.34 1.29
C GLN A 131 -29.13 23.28 2.74
N LEU A 132 -28.72 24.42 3.32
CA LEU A 132 -28.21 24.47 4.70
C LEU A 132 -29.30 24.37 5.80
N LYS A 133 -30.57 24.60 5.48
CA LYS A 133 -31.64 24.68 6.49
C LYS A 133 -31.99 23.30 7.05
N ALA A 134 -32.25 23.27 8.36
CA ALA A 134 -32.84 22.10 9.03
C ALA A 134 -34.19 21.72 8.38
N ASP A 135 -34.46 20.42 8.36
CA ASP A 135 -35.69 19.84 7.83
C ASP A 135 -36.87 19.97 8.83
N GLY A 136 -37.99 19.30 8.53
CA GLY A 136 -39.05 19.11 9.53
C GLY A 136 -39.84 20.37 9.90
N ASN A 137 -40.40 21.10 8.93
CA ASN A 137 -41.30 22.26 9.13
C ASN A 137 -40.85 23.32 10.18
N VAL A 138 -39.58 23.36 10.58
CA VAL A 138 -39.09 24.26 11.63
C VAL A 138 -39.03 25.72 11.18
N TRP A 139 -38.98 25.96 9.87
CA TRP A 139 -38.93 27.29 9.24
C TRP A 139 -40.32 27.89 8.90
N GLY A 140 -41.38 27.44 9.57
CA GLY A 140 -42.69 28.12 9.52
C GLY A 140 -43.45 28.01 8.18
N GLY A 141 -43.45 26.84 7.54
CA GLY A 141 -44.38 26.50 6.46
C GLY A 141 -44.00 26.87 5.02
N SER A 142 -42.94 27.67 4.81
CA SER A 142 -42.46 28.05 3.47
C SER A 142 -41.18 27.33 3.04
N ALA A 143 -40.79 26.25 3.72
CA ALA A 143 -39.72 25.39 3.22
C ALA A 143 -40.23 24.69 1.95
N GLY A 144 -39.97 25.29 0.77
CA GLY A 144 -39.87 24.51 -0.47
C GLY A 144 -38.87 23.36 -0.22
N PRO A 145 -38.94 22.24 -0.97
CA PRO A 145 -38.23 21.01 -0.64
C PRO A 145 -36.71 21.27 -0.60
N GLY A 146 -36.22 21.65 0.57
CA GLY A 146 -34.80 21.82 0.82
C GLY A 146 -34.24 20.44 0.80
N LEU A 147 -33.27 20.24 -0.09
CA LEU A 147 -32.45 19.05 -0.11
C LEU A 147 -32.07 18.73 1.35
N SER A 148 -32.43 17.53 1.73
CA SER A 148 -33.00 17.16 3.01
C SER A 148 -31.92 16.98 4.06
N GLY A 149 -31.37 18.05 4.65
CA GLY A 149 -30.31 17.89 5.67
C GLY A 149 -29.18 16.95 5.24
N THR A 150 -28.99 16.79 3.92
CA THR A 150 -28.11 15.78 3.31
C THR A 150 -26.64 16.13 3.53
N ASP A 151 -26.38 17.41 3.80
CA ASP A 151 -25.04 17.96 3.98
C ASP A 151 -24.74 18.22 5.46
N GLY A 152 -25.54 17.68 6.40
CA GLY A 152 -25.29 17.71 7.85
C GLY A 152 -25.22 19.09 8.54
N PHE A 153 -25.42 20.20 7.83
CA PHE A 153 -25.35 21.54 8.43
C PHE A 153 -26.57 21.87 9.30
N TYR A 154 -27.79 21.49 8.91
CA TYR A 154 -28.96 21.55 9.80
C TYR A 154 -29.20 22.91 10.51
N ALA A 155 -29.18 24.02 9.77
CA ALA A 155 -29.38 25.35 10.32
C ALA A 155 -30.80 25.56 10.86
N LEU A 156 -30.92 25.92 12.14
CA LEU A 156 -32.19 26.21 12.81
C LEU A 156 -32.56 27.71 12.77
N PRO A 157 -33.86 28.06 12.73
CA PRO A 157 -34.33 29.45 12.71
C PRO A 157 -34.34 30.08 14.12
N HIS A 158 -33.16 30.28 14.68
CA HIS A 158 -32.95 30.79 16.04
C HIS A 158 -33.14 32.31 16.17
N GLY A 159 -33.31 33.04 15.07
CA GLY A 159 -33.44 34.49 15.05
C GLY A 159 -32.14 35.22 15.35
N ARG A 160 -32.24 36.39 15.98
CA ARG A 160 -31.11 37.18 16.51
C ARG A 160 -31.51 37.89 17.80
N ASN A 161 -30.53 38.28 18.59
CA ASN A 161 -30.74 39.08 19.80
C ASN A 161 -30.43 40.56 19.52
N LEU A 162 -31.43 41.44 19.65
CA LEU A 162 -31.32 42.88 19.35
C LEU A 162 -31.46 43.74 20.60
N ASP A 163 -30.70 44.84 20.61
CA ASP A 163 -30.80 45.91 21.61
C ASP A 163 -32.17 46.59 21.56
N GLY A 164 -32.88 46.65 22.69
CA GLY A 164 -34.21 47.26 22.81
C GLY A 164 -35.39 46.46 22.22
N GLY A 165 -35.19 45.22 21.76
CA GLY A 165 -36.25 44.45 21.07
C GLY A 165 -36.26 42.93 21.31
N GLY A 166 -35.38 42.38 22.15
CA GLY A 166 -35.37 40.96 22.48
C GLY A 166 -35.07 40.03 21.29
N ALA A 167 -35.40 38.75 21.46
CA ALA A 167 -35.33 37.70 20.44
C ALA A 167 -36.19 38.05 19.23
N SER A 168 -35.58 38.28 18.06
CA SER A 168 -36.28 38.66 16.83
C SER A 168 -36.17 37.58 15.76
N GLY A 169 -37.29 37.18 15.16
CA GLY A 169 -37.34 36.31 13.98
C GLY A 169 -37.20 34.81 14.25
N VAL A 170 -37.40 34.35 15.49
CA VAL A 170 -37.44 32.91 15.80
C VAL A 170 -38.49 32.22 14.94
N GLY A 171 -38.15 31.06 14.37
CA GLY A 171 -39.00 30.30 13.44
C GLY A 171 -38.95 30.77 11.99
N ILE A 172 -38.32 31.92 11.69
CA ILE A 172 -38.31 32.53 10.35
C ILE A 172 -36.89 32.90 9.88
N LEU A 173 -35.99 33.26 10.79
CA LEU A 173 -34.64 33.75 10.51
C LEU A 173 -33.60 32.92 11.27
N GLY A 174 -32.43 32.72 10.66
CA GLY A 174 -31.21 32.28 11.33
C GLY A 174 -30.10 33.27 11.02
N TRP A 175 -29.46 33.82 12.05
CA TRP A 175 -28.37 34.77 11.89
C TRP A 175 -27.07 34.22 12.46
N PHE A 176 -26.05 34.14 11.63
CA PHE A 176 -24.77 33.56 11.97
C PHE A 176 -23.65 34.62 12.00
N ALA A 177 -22.72 34.41 12.90
CA ALA A 177 -21.53 35.21 13.08
C ALA A 177 -20.60 35.11 11.87
N SER A 178 -19.89 36.21 11.64
CA SER A 178 -18.63 36.21 10.89
C SER A 178 -17.60 37.08 11.64
N SER A 179 -16.32 36.73 11.51
CA SER A 179 -15.18 37.47 12.05
C SER A 179 -14.84 38.73 11.23
N THR A 180 -15.48 38.91 10.07
CA THR A 180 -15.22 40.03 9.15
C THR A 180 -15.88 41.32 9.60
N VAL A 181 -15.07 42.38 9.75
CA VAL A 181 -15.55 43.75 9.96
C VAL A 181 -16.06 44.33 8.63
N ASP A 182 -17.13 45.11 8.68
CA ASP A 182 -17.59 45.87 7.52
C ASP A 182 -16.58 47.00 7.20
N SER A 183 -16.02 46.97 5.99
CA SER A 183 -15.02 47.94 5.52
C SER A 183 -15.58 49.36 5.38
N GLY A 184 -16.88 49.51 5.15
CA GLY A 184 -17.56 50.81 5.05
C GLY A 184 -18.02 51.38 6.39
N ASN A 185 -18.06 50.57 7.45
CA ASN A 185 -18.54 51.01 8.75
C ASN A 185 -17.95 50.19 9.92
N ASN A 186 -17.04 50.78 10.68
CA ASN A 186 -16.36 50.10 11.79
C ASN A 186 -17.27 49.74 12.99
N GLN A 187 -18.52 50.23 13.04
CA GLN A 187 -19.52 49.82 14.03
C GLN A 187 -20.29 48.57 13.60
N ARG A 188 -20.00 48.06 12.40
CA ARG A 188 -20.69 46.94 11.77
C ARG A 188 -19.74 45.81 11.42
N SER A 189 -20.30 44.62 11.37
CA SER A 189 -19.63 43.41 10.90
C SER A 189 -20.48 42.77 9.82
N MET A 190 -19.85 41.95 9.00
CA MET A 190 -20.59 41.06 8.11
C MET A 190 -21.24 39.98 8.98
N GLN A 191 -22.53 39.72 8.76
CA GLN A 191 -23.29 38.67 9.42
C GLN A 191 -24.09 37.92 8.36
N VAL A 192 -24.28 36.63 8.57
CA VAL A 192 -24.92 35.76 7.59
C VAL A 192 -26.37 35.52 7.96
N ARG A 193 -27.27 35.60 6.99
CA ARG A 193 -28.71 35.43 7.16
C ARG A 193 -29.20 34.27 6.30
N LEU A 194 -29.91 33.35 6.96
CA LEU A 194 -30.86 32.44 6.33
C LEU A 194 -32.28 32.88 6.70
N LYS A 195 -33.21 32.82 5.74
CA LYS A 195 -34.62 33.19 5.94
C LYS A 195 -35.53 32.14 5.32
N ASN A 196 -36.70 31.90 5.92
CA ASN A 196 -37.62 30.84 5.49
C ASN A 196 -37.98 30.86 3.99
N ASP A 197 -38.23 32.04 3.42
CA ASP A 197 -38.66 32.26 2.03
C ASP A 197 -37.51 32.62 1.08
N ASP A 198 -36.26 32.62 1.56
CA ASP A 198 -35.07 32.98 0.80
C ASP A 198 -34.24 31.73 0.54
N VAL A 199 -33.92 31.45 -0.72
CA VAL A 199 -33.17 30.25 -1.10
C VAL A 199 -31.65 30.44 -1.01
N ASN A 200 -31.18 31.68 -0.86
CA ASN A 200 -29.76 32.00 -0.89
C ASN A 200 -29.20 32.32 0.50
N ILE A 201 -27.88 32.14 0.64
CA ILE A 201 -27.13 32.65 1.78
C ILE A 201 -26.92 34.15 1.53
N LEU A 202 -27.24 34.99 2.52
CA LEU A 202 -27.00 36.43 2.41
C LEU A 202 -26.03 36.91 3.47
N VAL A 203 -24.91 37.48 3.03
CA VAL A 203 -23.89 38.10 3.87
C VAL A 203 -24.12 39.61 3.88
N ASN A 204 -24.53 40.18 5.03
CA ASN A 204 -24.97 41.56 5.14
C ASN A 204 -24.24 42.33 6.25
N SER A 205 -24.05 43.63 6.02
CA SER A 205 -23.59 44.58 7.03
C SER A 205 -24.61 44.74 8.16
N GLN A 206 -24.24 44.41 9.40
CA GLN A 206 -25.08 44.48 10.59
C GLN A 206 -24.33 45.08 11.79
N PHE A 207 -25.05 45.58 12.78
CA PHE A 207 -24.42 46.15 13.97
C PHE A 207 -23.68 45.09 14.80
N LYS A 208 -22.44 45.41 15.19
CA LYS A 208 -21.56 44.56 16.01
C LYS A 208 -22.16 44.18 17.37
N LYS A 209 -23.12 44.97 17.89
CA LYS A 209 -23.80 44.70 19.16
C LYS A 209 -24.83 43.57 19.11
N ASN A 210 -25.30 43.18 17.93
CA ASN A 210 -26.31 42.14 17.78
C ASN A 210 -25.75 40.78 18.23
N GLY A 211 -26.56 39.99 18.95
CA GLY A 211 -26.24 38.59 19.24
C GLY A 211 -26.69 37.68 18.10
N VAL A 212 -25.77 36.88 17.58
CA VAL A 212 -26.00 35.93 16.48
C VAL A 212 -25.36 34.58 16.80
N ALA A 213 -25.87 33.47 16.25
CA ALA A 213 -25.29 32.15 16.51
C ALA A 213 -23.90 32.02 15.89
N LEU A 214 -23.06 31.14 16.43
CA LEU A 214 -21.74 30.85 15.90
C LEU A 214 -21.65 29.37 15.51
N ARG A 215 -20.97 29.10 14.40
CA ARG A 215 -20.49 27.77 14.01
C ARG A 215 -19.04 27.93 13.62
N CYS A 216 -18.15 27.14 14.23
CA CYS A 216 -16.73 27.21 13.90
C CYS A 216 -16.46 26.48 12.59
N VAL A 217 -15.43 26.91 11.88
CA VAL A 217 -14.97 26.32 10.63
C VAL A 217 -13.47 26.01 10.70
N THR A 218 -13.04 24.97 10.02
CA THR A 218 -11.63 24.71 9.73
C THR A 218 -11.51 24.17 8.30
N ALA A 219 -10.32 24.25 7.72
CA ALA A 219 -10.07 23.57 6.46
C ALA A 219 -10.23 22.06 6.69
N ALA A 220 -10.90 21.37 5.77
CA ALA A 220 -10.85 19.93 5.73
C ALA A 220 -9.38 19.53 5.60
N SER A 221 -8.89 18.70 6.54
CA SER A 221 -7.58 18.11 6.36
C SER A 221 -7.62 17.33 5.04
N ALA A 222 -6.71 17.63 4.12
CA ALA A 222 -6.54 16.80 2.93
C ALA A 222 -6.44 15.36 3.42
N ALA A 223 -7.38 14.50 2.98
CA ALA A 223 -7.39 13.11 3.38
C ALA A 223 -5.96 12.57 3.18
N SER A 224 -5.38 11.98 4.22
CA SER A 224 -4.10 11.30 4.04
C SER A 224 -4.36 10.16 3.05
N VAL A 225 -3.77 10.24 1.86
CA VAL A 225 -3.78 9.18 0.87
C VAL A 225 -2.47 8.42 1.12
N PRO A 226 -2.50 7.28 1.83
CA PRO A 226 -1.30 6.51 2.12
C PRO A 226 -0.83 5.81 0.84
N GLY A 227 0.46 5.83 0.59
CA GLY A 227 1.07 5.14 -0.54
C GLY A 227 2.52 5.58 -0.74
N CYS A 228 3.18 5.00 -1.74
CA CYS A 228 4.56 5.37 -2.02
C CYS A 228 4.65 6.75 -2.68
N ILE A 229 5.32 7.69 -2.00
CA ILE A 229 5.51 9.08 -2.47
C ILE A 229 6.83 9.30 -3.23
N ASP A 230 7.69 8.29 -3.29
CA ASP A 230 8.98 8.34 -3.97
C ASP A 230 8.81 8.11 -5.48
N ASN A 231 9.11 9.14 -6.28
CA ASN A 231 8.96 9.07 -7.74
C ASN A 231 9.93 8.08 -8.43
N SER A 232 10.93 7.57 -7.71
CA SER A 232 11.88 6.58 -8.20
C SER A 232 11.45 5.13 -7.90
N ALA A 233 10.39 4.96 -7.09
CA ALA A 233 9.85 3.66 -6.75
C ALA A 233 8.95 3.08 -7.85
N CYS A 234 8.92 1.76 -7.93
CA CYS A 234 8.13 0.99 -8.88
C CYS A 234 6.61 1.12 -8.67
N ASN A 235 6.18 1.42 -7.44
CA ASN A 235 4.78 1.61 -7.06
C ASN A 235 4.49 3.05 -6.62
N TYR A 236 5.21 4.03 -7.19
CA TYR A 236 4.92 5.45 -6.99
C TYR A 236 3.44 5.76 -7.27
N ASP A 237 2.78 6.43 -6.32
CA ASP A 237 1.41 6.91 -6.45
C ASP A 237 1.38 8.44 -6.40
N ALA A 238 1.00 9.06 -7.52
CA ALA A 238 0.90 10.52 -7.63
C ALA A 238 -0.24 11.12 -6.78
N ALA A 239 -1.22 10.31 -6.35
CA ALA A 239 -2.28 10.73 -5.44
C ALA A 239 -1.87 10.62 -3.96
N ALA A 240 -0.82 9.85 -3.65
CA ALA A 240 -0.35 9.68 -2.29
C ALA A 240 0.28 10.98 -1.74
N ASN A 241 -0.09 11.32 -0.51
CA ASN A 241 0.44 12.49 0.21
C ASN A 241 1.01 12.13 1.59
N SER A 242 1.05 10.84 1.91
CA SER A 242 1.65 10.29 3.13
C SER A 242 2.35 8.98 2.79
N ASP A 243 3.64 8.89 3.11
CA ASP A 243 4.41 7.65 2.96
C ASP A 243 3.92 6.60 3.96
N ASP A 244 3.53 5.43 3.48
CA ASP A 244 3.09 4.29 4.29
C ASP A 244 4.16 3.19 4.41
N GLY A 245 5.36 3.43 3.86
CA GLY A 245 6.45 2.46 3.84
C GLY A 245 6.25 1.33 2.82
N SER A 246 5.30 1.45 1.90
CA SER A 246 5.06 0.45 0.85
C SER A 246 5.98 0.58 -0.37
N CYS A 247 6.89 1.56 -0.42
CA CYS A 247 7.76 1.77 -1.58
C CYS A 247 8.58 0.52 -1.92
N THR A 248 8.48 0.10 -3.18
CA THR A 248 9.23 -1.00 -3.80
C THR A 248 10.12 -0.42 -4.89
N TYR A 249 11.35 -0.90 -4.98
CA TYR A 249 12.35 -0.37 -5.91
C TYR A 249 12.74 -1.42 -6.95
N ALA A 250 13.27 -0.94 -8.08
CA ALA A 250 13.71 -1.82 -9.16
C ALA A 250 14.77 -2.80 -8.63
N THR A 251 14.62 -4.07 -8.98
CA THR A 251 15.61 -5.10 -8.71
C THR A 251 16.61 -5.13 -9.86
N THR A 252 17.87 -5.44 -9.58
CA THR A 252 18.87 -5.72 -10.62
C THR A 252 18.68 -7.16 -11.12
N TRP A 253 18.54 -7.30 -12.42
CA TRP A 253 18.34 -8.56 -13.13
C TRP A 253 19.53 -8.81 -14.06
N TYR A 254 19.92 -10.06 -14.21
CA TYR A 254 21.11 -10.52 -14.94
C TYR A 254 20.71 -11.41 -16.11
N ALA A 255 21.31 -11.24 -17.28
CA ALA A 255 20.92 -11.96 -18.48
C ALA A 255 21.15 -13.47 -18.33
N ASP A 256 20.14 -14.28 -18.66
CA ASP A 256 20.13 -15.75 -18.59
C ASP A 256 19.95 -16.29 -20.01
N ALA A 257 21.08 -16.54 -20.68
CA ALA A 257 21.11 -16.84 -22.11
C ALA A 257 20.74 -18.29 -22.43
N ASP A 258 21.05 -19.23 -21.54
CA ASP A 258 20.88 -20.68 -21.72
C ASP A 258 19.68 -21.26 -20.94
N GLY A 259 19.10 -20.48 -20.02
CA GLY A 259 17.86 -20.79 -19.31
C GLY A 259 18.05 -21.69 -18.09
N ASP A 260 19.25 -21.73 -17.51
CA ASP A 260 19.57 -22.58 -16.36
C ASP A 260 19.17 -21.96 -15.00
N GLY A 261 18.84 -20.66 -14.98
CA GLY A 261 18.41 -19.92 -13.81
C GLY A 261 19.50 -19.06 -13.15
N LEU A 262 20.71 -19.02 -13.71
CA LEU A 262 21.83 -18.17 -13.30
C LEU A 262 22.07 -17.08 -14.36
N GLY A 263 22.39 -15.86 -13.93
CA GLY A 263 22.57 -14.75 -14.87
C GLY A 263 23.95 -14.10 -14.80
N ASP A 264 24.42 -13.60 -15.94
CA ASP A 264 25.73 -12.95 -16.07
C ASP A 264 25.78 -11.61 -15.31
N ALA A 265 26.69 -11.51 -14.33
CA ALA A 265 26.92 -10.30 -13.55
C ALA A 265 27.38 -9.08 -14.40
N SER A 266 27.93 -9.32 -15.59
CA SER A 266 28.43 -8.30 -16.51
C SER A 266 27.33 -7.70 -17.41
N ASP A 267 26.26 -8.45 -17.68
CA ASP A 267 25.06 -8.00 -18.39
C ASP A 267 23.87 -7.92 -17.42
N SER A 268 23.66 -6.71 -16.88
CA SER A 268 22.59 -6.46 -15.94
C SER A 268 21.74 -5.24 -16.30
N GLN A 269 20.48 -5.29 -15.88
CA GLN A 269 19.54 -4.18 -15.99
C GLN A 269 18.69 -4.05 -14.72
N SER A 270 18.23 -2.83 -14.42
CA SER A 270 17.31 -2.60 -13.31
C SER A 270 15.87 -2.57 -13.82
N SER A 271 14.99 -3.37 -13.21
CA SER A 271 13.57 -3.42 -13.57
C SER A 271 12.70 -3.76 -12.36
N CYS A 272 11.48 -3.22 -12.35
CA CYS A 272 10.46 -3.48 -11.34
C CYS A 272 9.87 -4.89 -11.41
N THR A 273 9.93 -5.49 -12.59
CA THR A 273 9.50 -6.87 -12.86
C THR A 273 10.60 -7.60 -13.59
N GLN A 274 10.70 -8.91 -13.39
CA GLN A 274 11.64 -9.76 -14.12
C GLN A 274 11.51 -9.58 -15.64
N PRO A 275 12.54 -9.07 -16.33
CA PRO A 275 12.59 -9.05 -17.79
C PRO A 275 12.66 -10.48 -18.35
N ALA A 276 12.13 -10.70 -19.55
CA ALA A 276 12.26 -11.99 -20.22
C ALA A 276 13.74 -12.29 -20.53
N GLY A 277 14.20 -13.49 -20.20
CA GLY A 277 15.61 -13.90 -20.38
C GLY A 277 16.56 -13.29 -19.35
N TYR A 278 16.06 -12.88 -18.18
CA TYR A 278 16.89 -12.39 -17.07
C TYR A 278 16.46 -13.04 -15.75
N VAL A 279 17.39 -13.22 -14.82
CA VAL A 279 17.18 -13.78 -13.48
C VAL A 279 17.79 -12.90 -12.38
N ALA A 280 17.39 -13.11 -11.13
CA ALA A 280 17.89 -12.30 -10.00
C ALA A 280 19.21 -12.83 -9.41
N ASP A 281 19.53 -14.10 -9.71
CA ASP A 281 20.78 -14.72 -9.28
C ASP A 281 21.89 -14.35 -10.25
N ASN A 282 22.99 -13.80 -9.75
CA ASN A 282 24.14 -13.36 -10.54
C ASN A 282 25.36 -14.25 -10.40
N SER A 283 25.15 -15.49 -9.95
CA SER A 283 26.23 -16.45 -9.73
C SER A 283 26.68 -17.17 -11.00
N ASP A 284 26.23 -16.72 -12.17
CA ASP A 284 26.73 -17.24 -13.43
C ASP A 284 28.16 -16.75 -13.70
N ASN A 285 29.04 -17.72 -13.87
CA ASN A 285 30.45 -17.52 -14.17
C ASN A 285 30.78 -17.98 -15.60
N CYS A 286 29.76 -18.45 -16.36
CA CYS A 286 29.86 -19.02 -17.70
C CYS A 286 28.82 -18.42 -18.64
N ASP A 287 29.17 -17.28 -19.23
CA ASP A 287 28.30 -16.45 -20.06
C ASP A 287 27.96 -17.04 -21.45
N ASP A 288 28.37 -18.29 -21.71
CA ASP A 288 28.32 -18.94 -23.01
C ASP A 288 27.20 -19.98 -23.11
N LEU A 289 26.37 -19.87 -24.15
CA LEU A 289 25.18 -20.69 -24.48
C LEU A 289 25.35 -22.22 -24.45
N ALA A 290 26.58 -22.73 -24.29
CA ALA A 290 26.92 -24.15 -24.31
C ALA A 290 27.67 -24.63 -23.04
N ALA A 291 28.00 -23.75 -22.10
CA ALA A 291 28.64 -24.13 -20.85
C ALA A 291 27.61 -24.50 -19.78
N LEU A 292 27.97 -25.48 -18.95
CA LEU A 292 27.23 -25.81 -17.73
C LEU A 292 28.05 -25.37 -16.53
N ASN A 293 27.44 -24.60 -15.64
CA ASN A 293 28.07 -24.13 -14.41
C ASN A 293 28.23 -25.32 -13.43
N TYR A 294 29.43 -25.90 -13.33
CA TYR A 294 29.68 -27.07 -12.49
C TYR A 294 30.31 -26.65 -11.16
N ALA A 295 29.56 -26.77 -10.07
CA ALA A 295 29.93 -26.29 -8.73
C ALA A 295 31.14 -27.00 -8.05
N LEU A 296 32.00 -27.72 -8.78
CA LEU A 296 32.97 -28.66 -8.18
C LEU A 296 34.46 -28.30 -8.23
N THR A 297 34.94 -27.22 -8.86
CA THR A 297 36.36 -26.82 -8.67
C THR A 297 36.64 -25.32 -8.83
N PRO A 298 37.52 -24.70 -8.00
CA PRO A 298 37.87 -23.28 -8.09
C PRO A 298 38.75 -22.87 -9.30
N ALA A 299 39.06 -23.79 -10.22
CA ALA A 299 40.14 -23.58 -11.21
C ALA A 299 39.64 -23.31 -12.64
N GLU A 300 38.46 -23.79 -13.01
CA GLU A 300 37.85 -23.62 -14.34
C GLU A 300 36.32 -23.65 -14.11
N PRO A 301 35.64 -22.49 -14.05
CA PRO A 301 34.20 -22.44 -13.78
C PRO A 301 33.34 -22.98 -14.93
N CYS A 302 33.88 -22.99 -16.17
CA CYS A 302 33.12 -23.25 -17.38
C CYS A 302 33.61 -24.47 -18.14
N ALA A 303 32.74 -25.46 -18.27
CA ALA A 303 32.99 -26.61 -19.11
C ALA A 303 32.26 -26.42 -20.44
N TYR A 304 32.98 -26.00 -21.48
CA TYR A 304 32.50 -26.04 -22.86
C TYR A 304 32.18 -27.48 -23.23
N ALA A 305 30.94 -27.75 -23.59
CA ALA A 305 30.58 -29.02 -24.20
C ALA A 305 31.39 -29.18 -25.50
N CYS A 306 32.42 -30.03 -25.42
CA CYS A 306 33.14 -30.66 -26.53
C CYS A 306 34.22 -29.83 -27.25
N ASP A 307 35.36 -29.51 -26.60
CA ASP A 307 36.71 -29.66 -27.23
C ASP A 307 37.90 -29.52 -26.26
N GLU A 308 37.76 -28.93 -25.06
CA GLU A 308 38.96 -28.52 -24.28
C GLU A 308 39.19 -29.29 -22.96
N LEU A 309 38.60 -30.48 -22.78
CA LEU A 309 38.97 -31.38 -21.66
C LEU A 309 40.23 -32.19 -22.01
N ASP A 310 41.35 -31.50 -22.17
CA ASP A 310 42.67 -32.08 -22.48
C ASP A 310 43.31 -32.86 -21.31
N ALA A 311 42.60 -32.99 -20.17
CA ALA A 311 43.08 -33.71 -19.00
C ALA A 311 42.05 -34.69 -18.41
N PRO A 312 42.46 -35.90 -18.01
CA PRO A 312 41.58 -36.86 -17.34
C PRO A 312 41.14 -36.35 -15.97
N LEU A 313 39.83 -36.28 -15.74
CA LEU A 313 39.25 -35.97 -14.42
C LEU A 313 39.69 -37.04 -13.41
N THR A 314 40.36 -36.60 -12.34
CA THR A 314 40.87 -37.49 -11.29
C THR A 314 39.95 -37.43 -10.07
N TYR A 315 39.23 -38.52 -9.79
CA TYR A 315 38.41 -38.63 -8.57
C TYR A 315 39.25 -39.20 -7.42
N THR A 316 39.27 -38.51 -6.27
CA THR A 316 39.85 -39.03 -5.02
C THR A 316 38.78 -39.09 -3.93
N GLY A 317 38.75 -40.17 -3.14
CA GLY A 317 37.92 -40.25 -1.93
C GLY A 317 36.60 -41.03 -2.03
N ILE A 318 36.37 -41.86 -3.06
CA ILE A 318 35.19 -42.76 -3.06
C ILE A 318 35.42 -43.88 -2.03
N ALA A 319 34.71 -43.82 -0.90
CA ALA A 319 34.73 -44.86 0.13
C ALA A 319 33.54 -45.82 -0.03
N LEU A 320 33.83 -47.13 0.00
CA LEU A 320 32.81 -48.18 0.06
C LEU A 320 32.14 -48.17 1.44
N SER A 321 30.81 -48.09 1.49
CA SER A 321 30.07 -47.95 2.75
C SER A 321 29.66 -49.27 3.42
N SER A 322 29.99 -50.46 2.86
CA SER A 322 30.02 -51.71 3.64
C SER A 322 30.65 -52.90 2.90
N ALA A 323 31.22 -53.83 3.68
CA ALA A 323 31.89 -55.04 3.25
C ALA A 323 30.89 -56.17 2.87
N ALA A 324 31.32 -57.02 1.94
CA ALA A 324 30.61 -58.20 1.46
C ALA A 324 30.12 -59.10 2.61
N THR A 325 28.90 -59.64 2.50
CA THR A 325 28.47 -60.79 3.32
C THR A 325 28.51 -62.06 2.47
N GLY A 326 29.48 -62.91 2.77
CA GLY A 326 29.71 -64.21 2.13
C GLY A 326 30.77 -64.99 2.94
N PRO A 327 30.75 -66.34 2.93
CA PRO A 327 31.41 -67.12 3.96
C PRO A 327 32.93 -67.12 3.79
N ALA A 328 33.64 -66.44 4.71
CA ALA A 328 35.08 -66.44 5.01
C ALA A 328 36.01 -66.22 3.79
N VAL A 329 36.89 -65.20 3.75
CA VAL A 329 38.02 -64.99 4.67
C VAL A 329 38.37 -63.50 4.73
N ALA A 330 38.99 -63.14 5.85
CA ALA A 330 39.48 -61.86 6.31
C ALA A 330 40.25 -60.97 5.30
N ASP A 331 40.01 -59.67 5.51
CA ASP A 331 40.94 -58.55 5.54
C ASP A 331 41.81 -58.27 4.29
N GLY A 332 41.38 -57.24 3.57
CA GLY A 332 42.16 -56.56 2.54
C GLY A 332 41.32 -55.41 1.99
N ALA A 333 41.71 -54.18 2.31
CA ALA A 333 41.11 -53.01 1.67
C ALA A 333 41.31 -53.11 0.15
N VAL A 334 40.22 -53.22 -0.61
CA VAL A 334 40.26 -53.11 -2.07
C VAL A 334 40.49 -51.63 -2.38
N ASN A 335 41.67 -51.31 -2.91
CA ASN A 335 41.92 -49.98 -3.46
C ASN A 335 41.34 -49.91 -4.87
N LEU A 336 40.31 -49.08 -5.04
CA LEU A 336 39.73 -48.78 -6.34
C LEU A 336 40.51 -47.61 -6.94
N THR A 337 41.33 -47.89 -7.95
CA THR A 337 41.95 -46.84 -8.76
C THR A 337 41.13 -46.69 -10.03
N PHE A 338 40.53 -45.52 -10.22
CA PHE A 338 39.83 -45.18 -11.45
C PHE A 338 40.83 -44.60 -12.45
N SER A 339 40.96 -45.23 -13.62
CA SER A 339 41.73 -44.68 -14.74
C SER A 339 40.93 -44.85 -16.03
N GLY A 340 40.78 -43.76 -16.78
CA GLY A 340 40.05 -43.72 -18.05
C GLY A 340 39.57 -42.33 -18.46
N GLY A 341 39.38 -42.15 -19.77
CA GLY A 341 38.66 -41.03 -20.40
C GLY A 341 37.38 -41.53 -21.09
N TYR A 342 36.70 -40.68 -21.87
CA TYR A 342 35.34 -40.92 -22.40
C TYR A 342 35.08 -42.36 -22.90
N GLY A 343 34.01 -42.97 -22.39
CA GLY A 343 33.45 -44.23 -22.87
C GLY A 343 33.73 -45.47 -22.01
N SER A 344 34.81 -45.51 -21.21
CA SER A 344 35.06 -46.66 -20.32
C SER A 344 35.74 -46.25 -19.00
N MET A 345 35.21 -46.76 -17.89
CA MET A 345 35.79 -46.70 -16.56
C MET A 345 36.30 -48.09 -16.20
N THR A 346 37.61 -48.21 -15.98
CA THR A 346 38.21 -49.49 -15.57
C THR A 346 38.39 -49.51 -14.06
N VAL A 347 37.89 -50.57 -13.41
CA VAL A 347 38.07 -50.78 -11.96
C VAL A 347 39.08 -51.90 -11.75
N HIS A 348 40.19 -51.58 -11.08
CA HIS A 348 41.21 -52.55 -10.73
C HIS A 348 41.02 -53.07 -9.31
N PHE A 349 40.97 -54.40 -9.14
CA PHE A 349 41.03 -55.06 -7.84
C PHE A 349 42.46 -55.54 -7.59
N THR A 350 43.14 -54.99 -6.60
CA THR A 350 44.42 -55.53 -6.13
C THR A 350 44.21 -56.23 -4.80
N SER A 351 44.38 -57.56 -4.78
CA SER A 351 44.52 -58.32 -3.53
C SER A 351 45.98 -58.69 -3.33
N GLY A 352 46.46 -58.56 -2.08
CA GLY A 352 47.80 -58.99 -1.69
C GLY A 352 47.96 -60.50 -1.48
N THR A 353 46.88 -61.29 -1.61
CA THR A 353 46.89 -62.75 -1.42
C THR A 353 46.05 -63.49 -2.46
N PRO A 354 46.43 -64.72 -2.89
CA PRO A 354 45.63 -65.51 -3.83
C PRO A 354 44.25 -65.85 -3.26
N HIS A 355 43.18 -65.65 -4.03
CA HIS A 355 41.81 -66.02 -3.65
C HIS A 355 41.13 -66.88 -4.71
N THR A 356 40.21 -67.73 -4.27
CA THR A 356 39.30 -68.48 -5.16
C THR A 356 38.13 -67.58 -5.51
N ILE A 357 37.95 -67.25 -6.80
CA ILE A 357 36.94 -66.31 -7.26
C ILE A 357 35.57 -66.99 -7.23
N GLY A 358 34.73 -66.62 -6.26
CA GLY A 358 33.29 -66.88 -6.30
C GLY A 358 32.55 -65.77 -7.04
N THR A 359 31.27 -65.98 -7.35
CA THR A 359 30.41 -64.90 -7.86
C THR A 359 30.17 -63.88 -6.74
N HIS A 360 30.75 -62.69 -6.86
CA HIS A 360 30.52 -61.59 -5.92
C HIS A 360 29.52 -60.60 -6.50
N SER A 361 28.56 -60.17 -5.70
CA SER A 361 27.64 -59.07 -6.02
C SER A 361 28.03 -57.85 -5.19
N PHE A 362 28.28 -56.72 -5.83
CA PHE A 362 28.57 -55.46 -5.16
C PHE A 362 27.37 -54.54 -5.31
N THR A 363 26.99 -53.83 -4.24
CA THR A 363 25.99 -52.76 -4.31
C THR A 363 26.73 -51.45 -4.12
N LEU A 364 26.76 -50.58 -5.14
CA LEU A 364 27.26 -49.23 -4.99
C LEU A 364 26.26 -48.45 -4.12
N ALA A 365 26.61 -48.19 -2.87
CA ALA A 365 25.87 -47.28 -2.02
C ALA A 365 26.49 -45.89 -2.12
N ALA A 366 26.20 -45.21 -3.23
CA ALA A 366 26.43 -43.78 -3.34
C ALA A 366 25.18 -43.12 -3.92
N SER A 367 24.63 -42.16 -3.18
CA SER A 367 23.85 -41.08 -3.77
C SER A 367 24.78 -40.27 -4.67
N LEU A 368 24.97 -40.73 -5.91
CA LEU A 368 25.58 -39.96 -6.98
C LEU A 368 24.51 -38.96 -7.46
N THR A 369 24.39 -37.84 -6.76
CA THR A 369 23.48 -36.74 -7.13
C THR A 369 23.94 -35.96 -8.37
N ALA A 370 25.05 -36.36 -9.00
CA ALA A 370 25.67 -35.64 -10.12
C ALA A 370 26.10 -36.55 -11.28
N ILE A 371 25.34 -37.61 -11.59
CA ILE A 371 25.42 -38.23 -12.92
C ILE A 371 24.05 -38.13 -13.57
N PRO A 372 23.93 -37.70 -14.84
CA PRO A 372 22.63 -37.55 -15.49
C PRO A 372 21.82 -38.85 -15.40
N GLN A 373 20.49 -38.72 -15.30
CA GLN A 373 19.61 -39.89 -15.39
C GLN A 373 19.77 -40.54 -16.77
N GLY A 374 20.45 -41.69 -16.81
CA GLY A 374 20.64 -42.53 -17.98
C GLY A 374 20.56 -44.01 -17.60
N HIS A 375 20.25 -44.88 -18.57
CA HIS A 375 20.18 -46.32 -18.35
C HIS A 375 21.58 -46.92 -18.16
N TRP A 376 21.78 -47.67 -17.08
CA TRP A 376 23.03 -48.33 -16.73
C TRP A 376 22.93 -49.83 -17.00
N SER A 377 23.98 -50.44 -17.58
CA SER A 377 24.13 -51.89 -17.61
C SER A 377 25.54 -52.28 -17.19
N THR A 378 25.64 -53.22 -16.25
CA THR A 378 26.93 -53.77 -15.79
C THR A 378 27.07 -55.21 -16.25
N TYR A 379 28.24 -55.56 -16.78
CA TYR A 379 28.62 -56.96 -17.04
C TYR A 379 30.06 -57.19 -16.57
N VAL A 380 30.32 -58.36 -16.00
CA VAL A 380 31.64 -58.78 -15.52
C VAL A 380 32.19 -59.79 -16.52
N VAL A 381 33.40 -59.57 -17.04
CA VAL A 381 34.07 -60.52 -17.94
C VAL A 381 35.39 -60.95 -17.29
N ASP A 382 35.57 -62.25 -17.09
CA ASP A 382 36.81 -62.84 -16.60
C ASP A 382 37.75 -63.11 -17.78
N GLU A 383 38.95 -62.50 -17.78
CA GLU A 383 40.03 -62.89 -18.69
C GLU A 383 41.09 -63.71 -17.94
N ALA A 384 40.72 -64.93 -17.55
CA ALA A 384 41.71 -65.94 -17.20
C ALA A 384 42.30 -66.54 -18.49
N GLY A 385 43.30 -65.88 -19.07
CA GLY A 385 44.12 -66.41 -20.16
C GLY A 385 45.07 -67.54 -19.72
N CYS A 386 44.56 -68.62 -19.13
CA CYS A 386 45.36 -69.80 -18.76
C CYS A 386 44.64 -71.10 -19.15
N ASP A 387 45.10 -71.71 -20.25
CA ASP A 387 44.88 -73.12 -20.56
C ASP A 387 45.56 -73.98 -19.48
N GLY A 388 44.75 -74.62 -18.64
CA GLY A 388 45.13 -75.85 -17.93
C GLY A 388 46.38 -75.78 -17.03
N ARG A 389 46.17 -75.34 -15.78
CA ARG A 389 47.08 -75.39 -14.60
C ARG A 389 48.12 -74.28 -14.52
N CYS A 390 47.97 -73.38 -13.54
CA CYS A 390 49.04 -72.54 -13.03
C CYS A 390 48.89 -72.33 -11.52
N ASP A 391 49.69 -73.04 -10.72
CA ASP A 391 50.19 -72.50 -9.46
C ASP A 391 51.11 -71.34 -9.83
N GLY A 392 50.68 -70.10 -9.60
CA GLY A 392 51.55 -68.92 -9.73
C GLY A 392 51.10 -67.78 -10.65
N CYS A 393 49.86 -67.77 -11.16
CA CYS A 393 49.33 -66.57 -11.82
C CYS A 393 48.58 -65.70 -10.80
N GLY A 394 49.05 -64.46 -10.60
CA GLY A 394 48.33 -63.45 -9.82
C GLY A 394 46.95 -63.23 -10.42
N SER A 395 45.90 -63.56 -9.66
CA SER A 395 44.51 -63.48 -10.07
C SER A 395 44.05 -62.02 -10.13
N SER A 396 44.28 -61.36 -11.26
CA SER A 396 43.69 -60.06 -11.58
C SER A 396 42.45 -60.27 -12.45
N ALA A 397 41.25 -60.03 -11.89
CA ALA A 397 40.03 -59.87 -12.67
C ALA A 397 39.90 -58.41 -13.10
N ARG A 398 39.58 -58.16 -14.38
CA ARG A 398 39.24 -56.83 -14.88
C ARG A 398 37.73 -56.68 -14.92
N VAL A 399 37.22 -55.57 -14.39
CA VAL A 399 35.82 -55.16 -14.58
C VAL A 399 35.84 -53.87 -15.38
N THR A 400 35.24 -53.91 -16.57
CA THR A 400 35.07 -52.74 -17.45
C THR A 400 33.65 -52.22 -17.28
N LEU A 401 33.48 -50.97 -16.85
CA LEU A 401 32.21 -50.25 -16.92
C LEU A 401 32.24 -49.36 -18.15
N ASP A 402 31.40 -49.64 -19.15
CA ASP A 402 31.22 -48.71 -20.26
C ASP A 402 30.16 -47.66 -19.89
N VAL A 403 30.54 -46.39 -19.98
CA VAL A 403 29.65 -45.25 -19.74
C VAL A 403 29.33 -44.63 -21.09
N VAL A 404 28.12 -44.90 -21.60
CA VAL A 404 27.64 -44.31 -22.86
C VAL A 404 26.97 -42.98 -22.52
N VAL A 405 27.64 -41.87 -22.83
CA VAL A 405 27.01 -40.53 -22.83
C VAL A 405 26.24 -40.40 -24.16
N PRO A 406 24.92 -40.11 -24.16
CA PRO A 406 24.16 -40.02 -25.40
C PRO A 406 24.70 -38.89 -26.28
N HIS A 407 24.94 -39.20 -27.56
CA HIS A 407 25.48 -38.31 -28.59
C HIS A 407 24.42 -37.34 -29.16
N ASP A 408 23.17 -37.42 -28.70
CA ASP A 408 22.01 -36.90 -29.45
C ASP A 408 21.66 -35.42 -29.18
N ARG A 409 22.63 -34.55 -28.89
CA ARG A 409 22.41 -33.09 -28.85
C ARG A 409 23.43 -32.25 -29.61
N CYS A 410 24.08 -32.84 -30.62
CA CYS A 410 25.08 -32.16 -31.44
C CYS A 410 24.77 -32.30 -32.94
N ASP A 411 23.54 -31.93 -33.35
CA ASP A 411 23.17 -31.74 -34.77
C ASP A 411 23.13 -30.25 -35.14
#